data_AF-A0A2V6A8U5-F1
#
_entry.id   AF-A0A2V6A8U5-F1
#
_cell.length_a   1.000
_cell.length_b   1.000
_cell.length_c   1.000
_cell.angle_alpha   90.00
_cell.angle_beta   90.00
_cell.angle_gamma   90.00
#
_symmetry.space_group_name_H-M   'P 1'
#
loop_
_entity.id
_entity.type
_entity.pdbx_description
1 polymer ?
#
loop_
_entity_poly.entity_id
_entity_poly.type
_entity_poly.pdbx_seq_one_letter_code
_entity_poly.pdbx_strand_id
1 'polypeptide(L)'
;MFLKRLECSACGLEHEWSRLQNLCGSCNKPLFAIVDLAAASRTLSRERLAEREKSLWRYREVLPLPADVEPASLGEGGTPLLPAPKCADGIDLWIKDESLNPTQSFKARGMSVAVSIAKHLGATKLAVPSAGNAGGALAAYAARAGVEAHVLMPRDTPRANIVECRELGAHVTLVDGLITDCAAEISRRKANEGWFDMSTLKEPYRVEGKKTLGYEVAEQLKWQLPNVILYPAGGGTGLIGMWKAFDEMEA
;
A
#
# COMPACT_ATOMS: atom_id res chain seq x y z
N MET A 1 -10.50 -15.95 0.80
CA MET A 1 -10.07 -14.71 1.48
C MET A 1 -10.22 -14.91 2.97
N PHE A 2 -9.32 -14.37 3.79
CA PHE A 2 -9.37 -14.50 5.25
C PHE A 2 -9.71 -13.19 5.98
N LEU A 3 -10.05 -12.13 5.26
CA LEU A 3 -10.50 -10.86 5.84
C LEU A 3 -11.82 -11.05 6.59
N LYS A 4 -11.84 -10.69 7.88
CA LYS A 4 -13.05 -10.75 8.73
C LYS A 4 -13.83 -9.45 8.71
N ARG A 5 -13.12 -8.34 8.95
CA ARG A 5 -13.71 -7.01 9.17
C ARG A 5 -12.68 -5.92 8.92
N LEU A 6 -13.16 -4.69 8.85
CA LEU A 6 -12.35 -3.51 9.11
C LEU A 6 -12.54 -3.10 10.57
N GLU A 7 -11.50 -2.58 11.21
CA GLU A 7 -11.55 -2.14 12.61
C GLU A 7 -10.87 -0.77 12.75
N CYS A 8 -11.49 0.15 13.49
CA CYS A 8 -10.88 1.45 13.70
C CYS A 8 -9.66 1.36 14.63
N SER A 9 -8.53 1.90 14.16
CA SER A 9 -7.26 1.88 14.90
C SER A 9 -7.23 2.72 16.17
N ALA A 10 -8.30 3.47 16.47
CA ALA A 10 -8.38 4.32 17.65
C ALA A 10 -9.53 3.94 18.60
N CYS A 11 -10.74 3.72 18.08
CA CYS A 11 -11.90 3.41 18.91
C CYS A 11 -12.36 1.94 18.87
N GLY A 12 -11.71 1.09 18.06
CA GLY A 12 -12.05 -0.33 17.94
C GLY A 12 -13.39 -0.61 17.27
N LEU A 13 -14.11 0.41 16.77
CA LEU A 13 -15.37 0.22 16.08
C LEU A 13 -15.17 -0.65 14.83
N GLU A 14 -16.01 -1.67 14.69
CA GLU A 14 -16.01 -2.55 13.52
C GLU A 14 -16.73 -1.90 12.33
N HIS A 15 -16.22 -2.18 11.14
CA HIS A 15 -16.74 -1.71 9.87
C HIS A 15 -16.81 -2.87 8.87
N GLU A 16 -17.87 -2.89 8.07
CA GLU A 16 -18.05 -3.86 6.99
C GLU A 16 -16.95 -3.69 5.94
N TRP A 17 -16.27 -4.75 5.52
CA TRP A 17 -15.19 -4.64 4.53
C TRP A 17 -15.68 -4.64 3.07
N SER A 18 -16.91 -5.09 2.82
CA SER A 18 -17.52 -5.27 1.48
C SER A 18 -18.05 -3.99 0.83
N ARG A 19 -17.70 -2.82 1.35
CA ARG A 19 -18.12 -1.52 0.81
C ARG A 19 -16.95 -0.56 0.69
N LEU A 20 -16.98 0.28 -0.36
CA LEU A 20 -16.07 1.40 -0.50
C LEU A 20 -16.24 2.38 0.65
N GLN A 21 -15.20 2.52 1.47
CA GLN A 21 -15.18 3.51 2.52
C GLN A 21 -13.75 3.95 2.83
N ASN A 22 -13.66 5.13 3.43
CA ASN A 22 -12.40 5.70 3.87
C ASN A 22 -12.21 5.50 5.39
N LEU A 23 -12.38 6.57 6.16
CA LEU A 23 -12.11 6.62 7.59
C LEU A 23 -13.27 6.06 8.41
N CYS A 24 -13.02 5.79 9.69
CA CYS A 24 -14.04 5.42 10.66
C CYS A 24 -15.18 6.45 10.68
N GLY A 25 -16.41 5.98 10.48
CA GLY A 25 -17.61 6.81 10.50
C GLY A 25 -17.95 7.45 11.86
N SER A 26 -17.29 7.03 12.94
CA SER A 26 -17.49 7.61 14.29
C SER A 26 -16.42 8.66 14.64
N CYS A 27 -15.14 8.32 14.51
CA CYS A 27 -14.05 9.19 14.99
C CYS A 27 -13.11 9.71 13.88
N ASN A 28 -13.39 9.41 12.61
CA ASN A 28 -12.57 9.81 11.45
C ASN A 28 -11.10 9.36 11.53
N LYS A 29 -10.80 8.28 12.25
CA LYS A 29 -9.47 7.66 12.29
C LYS A 29 -9.33 6.52 11.27
N PRO A 30 -8.10 6.13 10.90
CA PRO A 30 -7.87 5.05 9.94
C PRO A 30 -8.51 3.73 10.35
N LEU A 31 -8.84 2.92 9.36
CA LEU A 31 -9.36 1.56 9.53
C LEU A 31 -8.28 0.56 9.16
N PHE A 32 -8.14 -0.51 9.94
CA PHE A 32 -7.25 -1.64 9.67
C PHE A 32 -8.05 -2.84 9.18
N ALA A 33 -7.46 -3.60 8.25
CA ALA A 33 -8.05 -4.85 7.80
C ALA A 33 -7.64 -5.99 8.74
N ILE A 34 -8.63 -6.64 9.36
CA ILE A 34 -8.41 -7.71 10.34
C ILE A 34 -8.60 -9.06 9.66
N VAL A 35 -7.54 -9.87 9.67
CA VAL A 35 -7.47 -11.17 8.99
C VAL A 35 -7.64 -12.31 10.00
N ASP A 36 -8.28 -13.40 9.58
CA ASP A 36 -8.30 -14.67 10.31
C ASP A 36 -6.94 -15.37 10.22
N LEU A 37 -6.01 -15.02 11.10
CA LEU A 37 -4.66 -15.61 11.11
C LEU A 37 -4.68 -17.12 11.35
N ALA A 38 -5.58 -17.60 12.23
CA ALA A 38 -5.73 -19.02 12.52
C ALA A 38 -6.25 -19.84 11.32
N ALA A 39 -7.05 -19.22 10.45
CA ALA A 39 -7.49 -19.84 9.21
C ALA A 39 -6.43 -19.68 8.10
N ALA A 40 -5.79 -18.51 8.00
CA ALA A 40 -4.75 -18.21 7.02
C ALA A 40 -3.51 -19.13 7.19
N SER A 41 -3.09 -19.39 8.43
CA SER A 41 -1.93 -20.23 8.75
C SER A 41 -2.08 -21.68 8.32
N ARG A 42 -3.30 -22.16 8.08
CA ARG A 42 -3.57 -23.51 7.56
C ARG A 42 -3.08 -23.69 6.12
N THR A 43 -2.95 -22.60 5.37
CA THR A 43 -2.53 -22.62 3.96
C THR A 43 -1.29 -21.78 3.67
N LEU A 44 -0.96 -20.82 4.54
CA LEU A 44 0.26 -20.03 4.49
C LEU A 44 1.37 -20.74 5.26
N SER A 45 2.17 -21.55 4.56
CA SER A 45 3.34 -22.24 5.12
C SER A 45 4.63 -21.76 4.46
N ARG A 46 5.77 -21.96 5.14
CA ARG A 46 7.09 -21.56 4.63
C ARG A 46 7.45 -22.31 3.35
N GLU A 47 7.10 -23.59 3.29
CA GLU A 47 7.32 -24.49 2.17
C GLU A 47 6.51 -24.02 0.95
N ARG A 48 5.21 -23.75 1.16
CA ARG A 48 4.34 -23.22 0.11
C ARG A 48 4.78 -21.85 -0.39
N LEU A 49 5.28 -20.99 0.49
CA LEU A 49 5.83 -19.70 0.08
C LEU A 49 7.03 -19.90 -0.84
N ALA A 50 7.96 -20.81 -0.52
CA ALA A 50 9.17 -21.06 -1.29
C ALA A 50 8.90 -21.49 -2.74
N GLU A 51 7.76 -22.12 -3.01
CA GLU A 51 7.34 -22.57 -4.35
C GLU A 51 6.63 -21.49 -5.19
N ARG A 52 6.21 -20.37 -4.56
CA ARG A 52 5.47 -19.30 -5.24
C ARG A 52 6.40 -18.33 -5.96
N GLU A 53 5.86 -17.72 -7.02
CA GLU A 53 6.48 -16.59 -7.70
C GLU A 53 6.84 -15.46 -6.71
N LYS A 54 7.98 -14.81 -6.94
CA LYS A 54 8.44 -13.68 -6.14
C LYS A 54 7.66 -12.41 -6.50
N SER A 55 6.54 -12.21 -5.81
CA SER A 55 5.78 -10.97 -5.80
C SER A 55 5.15 -10.76 -4.43
N LEU A 56 4.62 -9.57 -4.12
CA LEU A 56 3.90 -9.36 -2.86
C LEU A 56 2.65 -10.24 -2.75
N TRP A 57 2.06 -10.63 -3.88
CA TRP A 57 0.83 -11.43 -3.91
C TRP A 57 1.06 -12.88 -3.50
N ARG A 58 2.31 -13.32 -3.32
CA ARG A 58 2.61 -14.61 -2.70
C ARG A 58 2.14 -14.71 -1.25
N TYR A 59 1.86 -13.60 -0.58
CA TYR A 59 1.28 -13.54 0.78
C TYR A 59 -0.24 -13.40 0.78
N ARG A 60 -0.93 -13.90 -0.27
CA ARG A 60 -2.37 -13.69 -0.51
C ARG A 60 -3.27 -14.00 0.69
N GLU A 61 -2.91 -14.97 1.52
CA GLU A 61 -3.67 -15.39 2.69
C GLU A 61 -3.80 -14.28 3.73
N VAL A 62 -2.80 -13.40 3.84
CA VAL A 62 -2.83 -12.25 4.75
C VAL A 62 -3.25 -10.96 4.03
N LEU A 63 -3.67 -11.03 2.77
CA LEU A 63 -4.11 -9.88 2.00
C LEU A 63 -5.65 -9.86 1.85
N PRO A 64 -6.26 -8.67 1.87
CA PRO A 64 -7.73 -8.48 1.85
C PRO A 64 -8.34 -8.55 0.43
N LEU A 65 -7.87 -9.44 -0.44
CA LEU A 65 -8.42 -9.64 -1.80
C LEU A 65 -8.98 -11.07 -1.95
N PRO A 66 -10.19 -11.26 -2.51
CA PRO A 66 -10.73 -12.59 -2.79
C PRO A 66 -9.84 -13.43 -3.69
N ALA A 67 -9.85 -14.75 -3.46
CA ALA A 67 -8.89 -15.66 -4.09
C ALA A 67 -9.09 -15.78 -5.60
N ASP A 68 -10.33 -15.60 -6.05
CA ASP A 68 -10.82 -15.61 -7.42
C ASP A 68 -10.72 -14.25 -8.13
N VAL A 69 -10.26 -13.20 -7.43
CA VAL A 69 -10.10 -11.85 -8.01
C VAL A 69 -8.66 -11.61 -8.40
N GLU A 70 -8.43 -11.35 -9.69
CA GLU A 70 -7.11 -11.03 -10.22
C GLU A 70 -6.64 -9.65 -9.70
N PRO A 71 -5.46 -9.56 -9.06
CA PRO A 71 -4.94 -8.29 -8.59
C PRO A 71 -4.47 -7.38 -9.73
N ALA A 72 -4.55 -6.07 -9.51
CA ALA A 72 -3.79 -5.08 -10.26
C ALA A 72 -2.31 -5.17 -9.87
N SER A 73 -1.60 -6.14 -10.46
CA SER A 73 -0.17 -6.37 -10.22
C SER A 73 0.68 -5.91 -11.41
N LEU A 74 1.86 -5.36 -11.08
CA LEU A 74 2.95 -5.09 -12.02
C LEU A 74 4.22 -5.90 -11.65
N GLY A 75 4.10 -6.88 -10.75
CA GLY A 75 5.21 -7.70 -10.28
C GLY A 75 5.96 -7.12 -9.07
N GLU A 76 5.35 -6.17 -8.35
CA GLU A 76 5.95 -5.57 -7.16
C GLU A 76 6.18 -6.57 -6.01
N GLY A 77 7.13 -6.23 -5.13
CA GLY A 77 7.64 -7.16 -4.11
C GLY A 77 8.80 -8.00 -4.61
N GLY A 78 9.27 -8.95 -3.79
CA GLY A 78 10.44 -9.78 -4.13
C GLY A 78 11.75 -9.00 -4.26
N THR A 79 11.79 -7.79 -3.73
CA THR A 79 12.90 -6.84 -3.82
C THR A 79 14.16 -7.35 -3.08
N PRO A 80 15.37 -6.95 -3.49
CA PRO A 80 16.60 -7.42 -2.86
C PRO A 80 16.75 -6.98 -1.40
N LEU A 81 17.40 -7.84 -0.61
CA LEU A 81 17.99 -7.49 0.67
C LEU A 81 19.51 -7.56 0.51
N LEU A 82 20.15 -6.39 0.51
CA LEU A 82 21.55 -6.21 0.10
C LEU A 82 22.44 -6.11 1.34
N PRO A 83 23.50 -6.91 1.48
CA PRO A 83 24.47 -6.73 2.55
C PRO A 83 25.28 -5.45 2.32
N ALA A 84 25.50 -4.65 3.36
CA ALA A 84 26.21 -3.37 3.30
C ALA A 84 27.44 -3.33 4.25
N PRO A 85 28.39 -4.27 4.13
CA PRO A 85 29.49 -4.45 5.11
C PRO A 85 30.47 -3.27 5.17
N LYS A 86 30.57 -2.46 4.11
CA LYS A 86 31.50 -1.32 4.06
C LYS A 86 31.00 -0.07 4.78
N CYS A 87 29.70 -0.01 5.10
CA CYS A 87 29.05 1.15 5.71
C CYS A 87 28.85 0.99 7.21
N ALA A 88 29.37 -0.09 7.78
CA ALA A 88 28.99 -0.57 9.09
C ALA A 88 30.26 -0.94 9.87
N ASP A 89 30.65 -0.10 10.82
CA ASP A 89 31.82 -0.29 11.71
C ASP A 89 31.64 -1.52 12.61
N GLY A 90 31.69 -2.72 12.03
CA GLY A 90 31.45 -4.00 12.70
C GLY A 90 29.97 -4.38 12.89
N ILE A 91 29.02 -3.66 12.29
CA ILE A 91 27.58 -3.97 12.37
C ILE A 91 27.15 -4.83 11.17
N ASP A 92 26.34 -5.86 11.39
CA ASP A 92 25.71 -6.62 10.30
C ASP A 92 24.57 -5.80 9.69
N LEU A 93 24.91 -4.99 8.67
CA LEU A 93 24.00 -4.04 8.05
C LEU A 93 23.45 -4.58 6.72
N TRP A 94 22.14 -4.46 6.56
CA TRP A 94 21.43 -4.82 5.35
C TRP A 94 20.57 -3.66 4.85
N ILE A 95 20.44 -3.54 3.53
CA ILE A 95 19.60 -2.54 2.85
C ILE A 95 18.49 -3.28 2.11
N LYS A 96 17.25 -3.00 2.50
CA LYS A 96 16.07 -3.48 1.78
C LYS A 96 15.76 -2.52 0.62
N ASP A 97 16.15 -2.89 -0.60
CA ASP A 97 16.11 -2.00 -1.76
C ASP A 97 14.73 -2.01 -2.45
N GLU A 98 13.85 -1.13 -1.98
CA GLU A 98 12.52 -0.94 -2.53
C GLU A 98 12.48 -0.08 -3.81
N SER A 99 13.63 0.42 -4.29
CA SER A 99 13.70 1.22 -5.52
C SER A 99 13.55 0.39 -6.80
N LEU A 100 13.67 -0.94 -6.70
CA LEU A 100 13.49 -1.86 -7.83
C LEU A 100 12.05 -2.33 -8.04
N ASN A 101 11.10 -1.79 -7.27
CA ASN A 101 9.68 -2.00 -7.57
C ASN A 101 9.31 -1.36 -8.94
N PRO A 102 8.21 -1.78 -9.59
CA PRO A 102 7.82 -1.33 -10.93
C PRO A 102 7.67 0.19 -11.08
N THR A 103 7.29 0.89 -10.00
CA THR A 103 7.15 2.36 -9.96
C THR A 103 8.31 3.04 -9.21
N GLN A 104 9.45 2.36 -9.17
CA GLN A 104 10.71 2.76 -8.55
C GLN A 104 10.59 3.18 -7.08
N SER A 105 9.59 2.64 -6.38
CA SER A 105 9.38 2.94 -4.97
C SER A 105 8.50 1.90 -4.27
N PHE A 106 8.64 1.85 -2.94
CA PHE A 106 7.77 1.09 -2.04
C PHE A 106 6.28 1.46 -2.10
N LYS A 107 5.90 2.53 -2.82
CA LYS A 107 4.48 2.89 -3.02
C LYS A 107 3.76 1.84 -3.87
N ALA A 108 4.49 1.12 -4.72
CA ALA A 108 3.99 0.01 -5.52
C ALA A 108 3.22 -1.00 -4.68
N ARG A 109 3.82 -1.43 -3.55
CA ARG A 109 3.21 -2.43 -2.66
C ARG A 109 1.82 -2.04 -2.18
N GLY A 110 1.72 -0.82 -1.64
CA GLY A 110 0.45 -0.30 -1.11
C GLY A 110 -0.59 -0.05 -2.21
N MET A 111 -0.17 0.50 -3.36
CA MET A 111 -1.09 0.84 -4.45
C MET A 111 -1.64 -0.40 -5.15
N SER A 112 -0.82 -1.44 -5.33
CA SER A 112 -1.27 -2.72 -5.88
C SER A 112 -2.47 -3.27 -5.11
N VAL A 113 -2.35 -3.37 -3.79
CA VAL A 113 -3.43 -3.89 -2.94
C VAL A 113 -4.62 -2.93 -2.90
N ALA A 114 -4.39 -1.64 -2.64
CA ALA A 114 -5.45 -0.67 -2.49
C ALA A 114 -6.28 -0.47 -3.76
N VAL A 115 -5.64 -0.40 -4.93
CA VAL A 115 -6.33 -0.26 -6.23
C VAL A 115 -7.10 -1.54 -6.57
N SER A 116 -6.52 -2.73 -6.31
CA SER A 116 -7.20 -4.01 -6.55
C SER A 116 -8.52 -4.09 -5.79
N ILE A 117 -8.51 -3.69 -4.53
CA ILE A 117 -9.71 -3.76 -3.68
C ILE A 117 -10.69 -2.65 -4.01
N ALA A 118 -10.21 -1.43 -4.26
CA ALA A 118 -11.09 -0.35 -4.69
C ALA A 118 -11.85 -0.76 -5.96
N LYS A 119 -11.16 -1.32 -6.97
CA LYS A 119 -11.79 -1.86 -8.17
C LYS A 119 -12.78 -2.99 -7.85
N HIS A 120 -12.37 -3.95 -7.02
CA HIS A 120 -13.23 -5.07 -6.64
C HIS A 120 -14.53 -4.60 -5.96
N LEU A 121 -14.46 -3.55 -5.15
CA LEU A 121 -15.60 -2.93 -4.47
C LEU A 121 -16.36 -1.92 -5.36
N GLY A 122 -16.04 -1.83 -6.65
CA GLY A 122 -16.79 -1.06 -7.64
C GLY A 122 -16.30 0.38 -7.90
N ALA A 123 -15.11 0.76 -7.42
CA ALA A 123 -14.57 2.09 -7.71
C ALA A 123 -14.18 2.20 -9.18
N THR A 124 -14.69 3.23 -9.85
CA THR A 124 -14.36 3.55 -11.25
C THR A 124 -13.40 4.73 -11.38
N LYS A 125 -13.29 5.57 -10.33
CA LYS A 125 -12.40 6.73 -10.29
C LYS A 125 -11.71 6.86 -8.95
N LEU A 126 -10.39 7.04 -8.96
CA LEU A 126 -9.54 7.16 -7.79
C LEU A 126 -8.87 8.54 -7.76
N ALA A 127 -8.74 9.15 -6.59
CA ALA A 127 -8.09 10.45 -6.46
C ALA A 127 -7.02 10.46 -5.36
N VAL A 128 -5.84 11.04 -5.62
CA VAL A 128 -4.78 11.22 -4.61
C VAL A 128 -4.16 12.62 -4.66
N PRO A 129 -3.91 13.25 -3.50
CA PRO A 129 -3.08 14.44 -3.42
C PRO A 129 -1.61 14.01 -3.30
N SER A 130 -0.78 14.30 -4.30
CA SER A 130 0.62 13.89 -4.30
C SER A 130 1.49 14.72 -5.23
N ALA A 131 2.64 15.18 -4.73
CA ALA A 131 3.71 15.78 -5.54
C ALA A 131 4.85 14.79 -5.88
N GLY A 132 4.68 13.49 -5.59
CA GLY A 132 5.74 12.49 -5.77
C GLY A 132 5.23 11.07 -6.02
N ASN A 133 6.00 10.07 -5.57
CA ASN A 133 5.84 8.64 -5.89
C ASN A 133 4.43 8.05 -5.67
N ALA A 134 3.61 8.62 -4.78
CA ALA A 134 2.24 8.13 -4.59
C ALA A 134 1.33 8.44 -5.79
N GLY A 135 1.59 9.54 -6.50
CA GLY A 135 0.88 9.92 -7.73
C GLY A 135 1.24 8.98 -8.88
N GLY A 136 2.53 8.81 -9.15
CA GLY A 136 3.03 7.90 -10.18
C GLY A 136 2.59 6.46 -9.94
N ALA A 137 2.65 5.99 -8.69
CA ALA A 137 2.12 4.68 -8.34
C ALA A 137 0.60 4.58 -8.56
N LEU A 138 -0.21 5.55 -8.11
CA LEU A 138 -1.65 5.47 -8.38
C LEU A 138 -1.93 5.43 -9.88
N ALA A 139 -1.27 6.28 -10.68
CA ALA A 139 -1.45 6.33 -12.13
C ALA A 139 -1.15 4.96 -12.78
N ALA A 140 0.00 4.36 -12.46
CA ALA A 140 0.40 3.06 -13.02
C ALA A 140 -0.58 1.94 -12.67
N TYR A 141 -0.98 1.83 -11.39
CA TYR A 141 -1.86 0.76 -10.93
C TYR A 141 -3.31 0.96 -11.37
N ALA A 142 -3.78 2.20 -11.45
CA ALA A 142 -5.11 2.51 -11.99
C ALA A 142 -5.19 2.18 -13.49
N ALA A 143 -4.15 2.53 -14.26
CA ALA A 143 -4.04 2.13 -15.67
C ALA A 143 -4.04 0.60 -15.82
N ARG A 144 -3.25 -0.12 -15.01
CA ARG A 144 -3.24 -1.59 -14.98
C ARG A 144 -4.61 -2.19 -14.65
N ALA A 145 -5.36 -1.53 -13.77
CA ALA A 145 -6.67 -1.95 -13.31
C ALA A 145 -7.81 -1.54 -14.26
N GLY A 146 -7.59 -0.62 -15.19
CA GLY A 146 -8.65 -0.04 -16.02
C GLY A 146 -9.59 0.87 -15.22
N VAL A 147 -9.04 1.64 -14.28
CA VAL A 147 -9.76 2.58 -13.41
C VAL A 147 -9.20 3.98 -13.66
N GLU A 148 -10.05 5.03 -13.65
CA GLU A 148 -9.58 6.39 -13.86
C GLU A 148 -8.77 6.89 -12.64
N ALA A 149 -7.63 7.53 -12.88
CA ALA A 149 -6.81 8.16 -11.84
C ALA A 149 -6.84 9.68 -11.96
N HIS A 150 -7.11 10.35 -10.85
CA HIS A 150 -7.00 11.79 -10.68
C HIS A 150 -5.89 12.11 -9.69
N VAL A 151 -4.88 12.87 -10.13
CA VAL A 151 -3.74 13.24 -9.29
C VAL A 151 -3.72 14.75 -9.13
N LEU A 152 -3.94 15.21 -7.89
CA LEU A 152 -3.89 16.63 -7.56
C LEU A 152 -2.51 16.97 -7.02
N MET A 153 -1.84 17.91 -7.66
CA MET A 153 -0.45 18.27 -7.40
C MET A 153 -0.32 19.78 -7.16
N PRO A 154 0.51 20.23 -6.21
CA PRO A 154 0.98 21.62 -6.16
C PRO A 154 1.58 22.07 -7.51
N ARG A 155 1.41 23.34 -7.90
CA ARG A 155 2.01 23.88 -9.15
C ARG A 155 3.53 23.79 -9.19
N ASP A 156 4.19 23.84 -8.04
CA ASP A 156 5.65 23.73 -7.88
C ASP A 156 6.17 22.28 -7.86
N THR A 157 5.28 21.29 -8.07
CA THR A 157 5.66 19.87 -8.17
C THR A 157 6.73 19.67 -9.27
N PRO A 158 7.79 18.88 -9.00
CA PRO A 158 8.81 18.59 -10.01
C PRO A 158 8.20 18.08 -11.31
N ARG A 159 8.65 18.65 -12.44
CA ARG A 159 8.09 18.34 -13.78
C ARG A 159 8.09 16.84 -14.08
N ALA A 160 9.10 16.10 -13.61
CA ALA A 160 9.20 14.66 -13.81
C ALA A 160 7.97 13.91 -13.27
N ASN A 161 7.50 14.25 -12.06
CA ASN A 161 6.32 13.60 -11.45
C ASN A 161 5.01 13.95 -12.17
N ILE A 162 4.90 15.20 -12.66
CA ILE A 162 3.75 15.63 -13.47
C ILE A 162 3.69 14.85 -14.78
N VAL A 163 4.83 14.74 -15.47
CA VAL A 163 4.95 14.01 -16.75
C VAL A 163 4.67 12.53 -16.53
N GLU A 164 5.31 11.89 -15.55
CA GLU A 164 5.08 10.48 -15.19
C GLU A 164 3.59 10.15 -15.06
N CYS A 165 2.84 10.95 -14.28
CA CYS A 165 1.42 10.70 -14.09
C CYS A 165 0.60 10.87 -15.37
N ARG A 166 0.92 11.88 -16.20
CA ARG A 166 0.20 12.13 -17.47
C ARG A 166 0.47 11.05 -18.50
N GLU A 167 1.72 10.62 -18.65
CA GLU A 167 2.12 9.57 -19.60
C GLU A 167 1.48 8.22 -19.23
N LEU A 168 1.28 7.96 -17.94
CA LEU A 168 0.54 6.80 -17.43
C LEU A 168 -1.00 6.95 -17.55
N GLY A 169 -1.50 8.04 -18.13
CA GLY A 169 -2.93 8.26 -18.41
C GLY A 169 -3.74 8.87 -17.27
N ALA A 170 -3.11 9.39 -16.22
CA ALA A 170 -3.84 10.03 -15.13
C ALA A 170 -4.24 11.48 -15.45
N HIS A 171 -5.42 11.88 -14.95
CA HIS A 171 -5.88 13.26 -14.97
C HIS A 171 -5.14 14.09 -13.91
N VAL A 172 -4.12 14.83 -14.33
CA VAL A 172 -3.34 15.69 -13.44
C VAL A 172 -3.97 17.09 -13.33
N THR A 173 -4.36 17.48 -12.12
CA THR A 173 -4.83 18.84 -11.80
C THR A 173 -3.78 19.55 -10.95
N LEU A 174 -3.30 20.70 -11.44
CA LEU A 174 -2.35 21.53 -10.70
C LEU A 174 -3.07 22.57 -9.84
N VAL A 175 -2.72 22.63 -8.56
CA VAL A 175 -3.34 23.50 -7.55
C VAL A 175 -2.34 24.56 -7.10
N ASP A 176 -2.79 25.81 -6.99
CA ASP A 176 -2.05 26.88 -6.33
C ASP A 176 -2.10 26.67 -4.81
N GLY A 177 -1.08 26.01 -4.25
CA GLY A 177 -1.03 25.69 -2.84
C GLY A 177 -0.15 24.48 -2.54
N LEU A 178 -0.29 23.95 -1.33
CA LEU A 178 0.44 22.80 -0.83
C LEU A 178 -0.34 21.50 -1.06
N ILE A 179 0.29 20.36 -0.75
CA ILE A 179 -0.37 19.03 -0.80
C ILE A 179 -1.64 18.99 0.07
N THR A 180 -1.68 19.76 1.16
CA THR A 180 -2.87 19.91 2.02
C THR A 180 -4.04 20.55 1.28
N ASP A 181 -3.78 21.51 0.40
CA ASP A 181 -4.82 22.17 -0.42
C ASP A 181 -5.33 21.22 -1.51
N CYS A 182 -4.43 20.43 -2.12
CA CYS A 182 -4.83 19.32 -3.01
C CYS A 182 -5.75 18.30 -2.30
N ALA A 183 -5.46 17.97 -1.03
CA ALA A 183 -6.26 17.04 -0.24
C ALA A 183 -7.62 17.64 0.15
N ALA A 184 -7.67 18.94 0.45
CA ALA A 184 -8.90 19.67 0.68
C ALA A 184 -9.76 19.68 -0.59
N GLU A 185 -9.15 19.86 -1.76
CA GLU A 185 -9.85 19.87 -3.05
C GLU A 185 -10.49 18.53 -3.39
N ILE A 186 -9.78 17.42 -3.17
CA ILE A 186 -10.34 16.07 -3.28
C ILE A 186 -11.52 15.92 -2.33
N SER A 187 -11.36 16.33 -1.07
CA SER A 187 -12.41 16.19 -0.06
C SER A 187 -13.69 16.95 -0.44
N ARG A 188 -13.54 18.12 -1.08
CA ARG A 188 -14.64 18.96 -1.57
C ARG A 188 -15.35 18.37 -2.79
N ARG A 189 -14.61 17.78 -3.73
CA ARG A 189 -15.15 17.34 -5.04
C ARG A 189 -15.54 15.87 -5.11
N LYS A 190 -14.98 15.01 -4.24
CA LYS A 190 -15.07 13.55 -4.40
C LYS A 190 -16.49 13.00 -4.55
N ALA A 191 -17.47 13.57 -3.84
CA ALA A 191 -18.86 13.11 -3.93
C ALA A 191 -19.47 13.40 -5.31
N ASN A 192 -19.24 14.61 -5.84
CA ASN A 192 -19.79 15.04 -7.14
C ASN A 192 -19.07 14.37 -8.31
N GLU A 193 -17.77 14.11 -8.16
CA GLU A 193 -16.94 13.52 -9.21
C GLU A 193 -16.96 11.99 -9.21
N GLY A 194 -17.49 11.37 -8.13
CA GLY A 194 -17.47 9.92 -7.93
C GLY A 194 -16.07 9.37 -7.57
N TRP A 195 -15.21 10.18 -6.96
CA TRP A 195 -13.85 9.77 -6.61
C TRP A 195 -13.80 8.98 -5.30
N PHE A 196 -13.08 7.87 -5.32
CA PHE A 196 -12.60 7.23 -4.11
C PHE A 196 -11.27 7.87 -3.66
N ASP A 197 -11.23 8.35 -2.41
CA ASP A 197 -10.09 9.11 -1.88
C ASP A 197 -8.95 8.16 -1.48
N MET A 198 -7.87 8.18 -2.26
CA MET A 198 -6.64 7.42 -2.07
C MET A 198 -5.58 8.22 -1.31
N SER A 199 -5.96 9.22 -0.52
CA SER A 199 -5.02 9.91 0.38
C SER A 199 -4.42 8.94 1.39
N THR A 200 -3.17 9.21 1.81
CA THR A 200 -2.47 8.38 2.80
C THR A 200 -3.31 8.23 4.08
N LEU A 201 -3.47 6.98 4.54
CA LEU A 201 -4.26 6.59 5.73
C LEU A 201 -5.77 6.89 5.68
N LYS A 202 -6.31 7.32 4.52
CA LYS A 202 -7.76 7.46 4.35
C LYS A 202 -8.42 6.19 3.84
N GLU A 203 -7.83 5.50 2.87
CA GLU A 203 -8.28 4.15 2.49
C GLU A 203 -7.57 3.07 3.34
N PRO A 204 -8.27 1.98 3.70
CA PRO A 204 -7.81 1.03 4.72
C PRO A 204 -6.77 0.02 4.22
N TYR A 205 -6.57 -0.11 2.92
CA TYR A 205 -5.92 -1.28 2.34
C TYR A 205 -4.46 -1.03 1.95
N ARG A 206 -3.98 0.22 1.89
CA ARG A 206 -2.57 0.54 1.63
C ARG A 206 -1.61 -0.16 2.59
N VAL A 207 -2.00 -0.21 3.86
CA VAL A 207 -1.18 -0.77 4.93
C VAL A 207 -0.99 -2.27 4.69
N GLU A 208 -2.01 -2.94 4.16
CA GLU A 208 -1.96 -4.38 3.82
C GLU A 208 -1.00 -4.68 2.67
N GLY A 209 -0.89 -3.81 1.67
CA GLY A 209 0.17 -3.95 0.68
C GLY A 209 1.54 -3.77 1.30
N LYS A 210 1.69 -2.76 2.17
CA LYS A 210 2.99 -2.42 2.77
C LYS A 210 3.48 -3.41 3.83
N LYS A 211 2.57 -4.07 4.55
CA LYS A 211 2.95 -5.08 5.56
C LYS A 211 3.69 -6.25 4.94
N THR A 212 3.46 -6.55 3.65
CA THR A 212 4.23 -7.57 2.92
C THR A 212 5.73 -7.33 2.95
N LEU A 213 6.19 -6.09 3.15
CA LEU A 213 7.61 -5.80 3.35
C LEU A 213 8.16 -6.49 4.61
N GLY A 214 7.40 -6.52 5.70
CA GLY A 214 7.78 -7.20 6.95
C GLY A 214 7.84 -8.71 6.78
N TYR A 215 6.84 -9.31 6.13
CA TYR A 215 6.85 -10.73 5.76
C TYR A 215 8.04 -11.09 4.86
N GLU A 216 8.33 -10.25 3.86
CA GLU A 216 9.42 -10.48 2.92
C GLU A 216 10.79 -10.37 3.58
N VAL A 217 10.98 -9.41 4.50
CA VAL A 217 12.21 -9.30 5.31
C VAL A 217 12.38 -10.52 6.21
N ALA A 218 11.31 -10.96 6.89
CA ALA A 218 11.35 -12.17 7.70
C ALA A 218 11.75 -13.39 6.85
N GLU A 219 11.10 -13.59 5.71
CA GLU A 219 11.41 -14.71 4.82
C GLU A 219 12.87 -14.69 4.33
N GLN A 220 13.35 -13.54 3.85
CA GLN A 220 14.71 -13.39 3.31
C GLN A 220 15.80 -13.59 4.38
N LEU A 221 15.49 -13.28 5.63
CA LEU A 221 16.34 -13.56 6.80
C LEU A 221 16.03 -14.91 7.45
N LYS A 222 15.40 -15.83 6.72
CA LYS A 222 15.09 -17.19 7.20
C LYS A 222 14.32 -17.21 8.52
N TRP A 223 13.41 -16.25 8.67
CA TRP A 223 12.54 -16.05 9.82
C TRP A 223 13.29 -15.68 11.11
N GLN A 224 14.48 -15.11 10.98
CA GLN A 224 15.26 -14.51 12.07
C GLN A 224 15.35 -13.01 11.84
N LEU A 225 14.46 -12.25 12.47
CA LEU A 225 14.39 -10.80 12.30
C LEU A 225 15.65 -10.11 12.87
N PRO A 226 16.06 -8.96 12.30
CA PRO A 226 17.16 -8.18 12.84
C PRO A 226 16.74 -7.52 14.15
N ASN A 227 17.71 -7.17 14.99
CA ASN A 227 17.43 -6.46 16.25
C ASN A 227 16.85 -5.07 16.02
N VAL A 228 17.17 -4.44 14.89
CA VAL A 228 16.76 -3.07 14.55
C VAL A 228 16.35 -3.01 13.09
N ILE A 229 15.21 -2.36 12.83
CA ILE A 229 14.80 -1.96 11.48
C ILE A 229 14.70 -0.43 11.47
N LEU A 230 15.52 0.19 10.62
CA LEU A 230 15.46 1.63 10.36
C LEU A 230 14.60 1.88 9.13
N TYR A 231 13.48 2.59 9.31
CA TYR A 231 12.56 2.91 8.22
C TYR A 231 12.37 4.42 8.08
N PRO A 232 12.88 5.05 7.01
CA PRO A 232 12.62 6.46 6.74
C PRO A 232 11.12 6.74 6.59
N ALA A 233 10.57 7.54 7.49
CA ALA A 233 9.13 7.78 7.56
C ALA A 233 8.78 9.22 7.15
N GLY A 234 8.15 9.35 5.97
CA GLY A 234 7.30 10.50 5.66
C GLY A 234 5.88 10.24 6.19
N GLY A 235 4.99 9.70 5.33
CA GLY A 235 3.62 9.37 5.73
C GLY A 235 3.43 8.13 6.62
N GLY A 236 4.49 7.55 7.20
CA GLY A 236 4.45 6.48 8.23
C GLY A 236 3.87 5.10 7.87
N THR A 237 3.10 4.97 6.80
CA THR A 237 2.34 3.74 6.46
C THR A 237 3.19 2.48 6.26
N GLY A 238 4.46 2.60 5.87
CA GLY A 238 5.35 1.45 5.75
C GLY A 238 5.79 0.90 7.10
N LEU A 239 6.12 1.78 8.04
CA LEU A 239 6.45 1.42 9.42
C LEU A 239 5.24 0.74 10.10
N ILE A 240 4.05 1.32 9.95
CA ILE A 240 2.79 0.74 10.47
C ILE A 240 2.53 -0.64 9.86
N GLY A 241 2.74 -0.77 8.54
CA GLY A 241 2.59 -2.04 7.85
C GLY A 241 3.55 -3.11 8.37
N MET A 242 4.84 -2.80 8.51
CA MET A 242 5.80 -3.76 9.05
C MET A 242 5.48 -4.16 10.50
N TRP A 243 5.13 -3.20 11.35
CA TRP A 243 4.67 -3.49 12.71
C TRP A 243 3.49 -4.46 12.71
N LYS A 244 2.48 -4.21 11.87
CA LYS A 244 1.33 -5.10 11.69
C LYS A 244 1.74 -6.50 11.23
N ALA A 245 2.67 -6.62 10.28
CA ALA A 245 3.14 -7.93 9.83
C ALA A 245 3.85 -8.71 10.94
N PHE A 246 4.64 -8.05 11.79
CA PHE A 246 5.33 -8.70 12.90
C PHE A 246 4.32 -9.16 13.97
N ASP A 247 3.37 -8.32 14.34
CA ASP A 247 2.26 -8.67 15.25
C ASP A 247 1.45 -9.86 14.71
N GLU A 248 1.12 -9.86 13.41
CA GLU A 248 0.43 -10.98 12.75
C GLU A 248 1.26 -12.28 12.66
N MET A 249 2.59 -12.21 12.74
CA MET A 249 3.46 -13.40 12.75
C MET A 249 3.71 -13.96 14.16
N GLU A 250 3.53 -13.13 15.20
CA GLU A 250 3.64 -13.55 16.60
C GLU A 250 2.36 -14.26 17.11
N ALA A 251 1.20 -13.90 16.56
CA ALA A 251 -0.12 -14.45 16.91
C ALA A 251 -0.37 -15.88 16.40
#